data_AF-A0A1Q6UDS2-F1
#
_entry.id   AF-A0A1Q6UDS2-F1
#
_cell.length_a   1.000
_cell.length_b   1.000
_cell.length_c   1.000
_cell.angle_alpha   90.00
_cell.angle_beta   90.00
_cell.angle_gamma   90.00
#
_symmetry.space_group_name_H-M   'P 1'
#
loop_
_entity.id
_entity.type
_entity.pdbx_description
1 polymer ?
#
loop_
_entity_poly.entity_id
_entity_poly.type
_entity_poly.pdbx_seq_one_letter_code
_entity_poly.pdbx_strand_id
1 'polypeptide(L)'
;MNEFFIFTLKSDNKKDKEEIEKELNDIKTSLKKKEFEEFIDKQIEKGTLVPANKNIVLSVLQELDNVKKFGEDSTVVLDFKSFIESLPNQIKYGEFATKEKQTDQTNEDVEKFANADEESLEVFKEAKALSVKENISFKDALLKLNK
;
A
#
# COMPACT_ATOMS: atom_id res chain seq x y z
N MET A 1 -44.44 -27.99 45.09
CA MET A 1 -43.86 -28.53 43.84
C MET A 1 -44.00 -27.58 42.64
N ASN A 2 -45.08 -26.79 42.51
CA ASN A 2 -45.29 -25.93 41.33
C ASN A 2 -44.28 -24.77 41.17
N GLU A 3 -43.84 -24.14 42.27
CA GLU A 3 -42.98 -22.95 42.18
C GLU A 3 -41.54 -23.27 41.74
N PHE A 4 -41.02 -24.43 42.14
CA PHE A 4 -39.68 -24.88 41.74
C PHE A 4 -39.60 -25.13 40.22
N PHE A 5 -40.65 -25.69 39.63
CA PHE A 5 -40.70 -25.97 38.19
C PHE A 5 -40.76 -24.68 37.35
N ILE A 6 -41.52 -23.67 37.82
CA ILE A 6 -41.60 -22.34 37.18
C ILE A 6 -40.25 -21.61 37.25
N PHE A 7 -39.52 -21.72 38.38
CA PHE A 7 -38.22 -21.09 38.55
C PHE A 7 -37.14 -21.69 37.63
N THR A 8 -37.11 -23.01 37.50
CA THR A 8 -36.19 -23.72 36.59
C THR A 8 -36.47 -23.35 35.14
N LEU A 9 -37.73 -23.38 34.70
CA LEU A 9 -38.12 -22.97 33.35
C LEU A 9 -37.74 -21.52 33.01
N LYS A 10 -37.88 -20.58 33.96
CA LYS A 10 -37.45 -19.19 33.75
C LYS A 10 -35.93 -19.05 33.67
N SER A 11 -35.19 -19.85 34.43
CA SER A 11 -33.73 -19.83 34.44
C SER A 11 -33.14 -20.43 33.16
N ASP A 12 -33.73 -21.51 32.65
CA ASP A 12 -33.30 -22.14 31.41
C ASP A 12 -33.58 -21.21 30.21
N ASN A 13 -34.79 -20.65 30.10
CA ASN A 13 -35.10 -19.66 29.05
C ASN A 13 -34.19 -18.41 29.08
N LYS A 14 -33.72 -17.99 30.26
CA LYS A 14 -32.81 -16.86 30.39
C LYS A 14 -31.40 -17.22 29.91
N LYS A 15 -30.90 -18.42 30.24
CA LYS A 15 -29.62 -18.91 29.74
C LYS A 15 -29.64 -19.09 28.22
N ASP A 16 -30.69 -19.70 27.69
CA ASP A 16 -30.85 -19.90 26.25
C ASP A 16 -30.85 -18.55 25.50
N LYS A 17 -31.53 -17.54 26.07
CA LYS A 17 -31.52 -16.18 25.51
C LYS A 17 -30.15 -15.52 25.57
N GLU A 18 -29.43 -15.65 26.69
CA GLU A 18 -28.08 -15.10 26.84
C GLU A 18 -27.06 -15.77 25.91
N GLU A 19 -27.17 -17.09 25.68
CA GLU A 19 -26.35 -17.82 24.71
C GLU A 19 -26.63 -17.36 23.27
N ILE A 20 -27.90 -17.25 22.88
CA ILE A 20 -28.28 -16.78 21.55
C ILE A 20 -27.83 -15.32 21.31
N GLU A 21 -27.99 -14.43 22.30
CA GLU A 21 -27.53 -13.05 22.19
C GLU A 21 -26.00 -12.96 22.04
N LYS A 22 -25.27 -13.84 22.73
CA LYS A 22 -23.81 -13.92 22.62
C LYS A 22 -23.37 -14.44 21.25
N GLU A 23 -23.97 -15.52 20.76
CA GLU A 23 -23.70 -16.06 19.43
C GLU A 23 -24.00 -15.02 18.33
N LEU A 24 -25.12 -14.30 18.45
CA LEU A 24 -25.46 -13.22 17.52
C LEU A 24 -24.43 -12.10 17.55
N ASN A 25 -23.95 -11.72 18.74
CA ASN A 25 -22.93 -10.69 18.87
C ASN A 25 -21.57 -11.15 18.29
N ASP A 26 -21.20 -12.41 18.50
CA ASP A 26 -19.96 -13.00 17.97
C ASP A 26 -20.00 -13.09 16.44
N ILE A 27 -21.12 -13.55 15.87
CA ILE A 27 -21.34 -13.59 14.42
C ILE A 27 -21.28 -12.17 13.84
N LYS A 28 -21.95 -11.20 14.47
CA LYS A 28 -21.97 -9.81 14.03
C LYS A 28 -20.58 -9.18 14.07
N THR A 29 -19.80 -9.44 15.12
CA THR A 29 -18.43 -8.94 15.27
C THR A 29 -17.52 -9.56 14.21
N SER A 30 -17.66 -10.86 13.95
CA SER A 30 -16.91 -11.58 12.92
C SER A 30 -17.22 -11.06 11.51
N LEU A 31 -18.50 -10.78 11.22
CA LEU A 31 -18.92 -10.20 9.94
C LEU A 31 -18.28 -8.82 9.72
N LYS A 32 -18.40 -7.92 10.70
CA LYS A 32 -17.80 -6.59 10.61
C LYS A 32 -16.28 -6.61 10.47
N LYS A 33 -15.62 -7.53 11.18
CA LYS A 33 -14.17 -7.72 11.05
C LYS A 33 -13.79 -8.05 9.60
N LYS A 34 -14.53 -8.97 8.95
CA LYS A 34 -14.31 -9.29 7.54
C LYS A 34 -14.56 -8.08 6.63
N GLU A 35 -15.62 -7.32 6.88
CA GLU A 35 -15.90 -6.09 6.11
C GLU A 35 -14.77 -5.06 6.23
N PHE A 36 -14.17 -4.92 7.41
CA PHE A 36 -13.01 -4.04 7.61
C PHE A 36 -11.76 -4.57 6.93
N GLU A 37 -11.49 -5.88 7.00
CA GLU A 37 -10.38 -6.51 6.29
C GLU A 37 -10.51 -6.33 4.77
N GLU A 38 -11.68 -6.59 4.19
CA GLU A 38 -11.94 -6.38 2.77
C GLU A 38 -11.80 -4.92 2.36
N PHE A 39 -12.27 -3.98 3.19
CA PHE A 39 -12.08 -2.55 2.94
C PHE A 39 -10.60 -2.19 2.90
N ILE A 40 -9.83 -2.63 3.91
CA ILE A 40 -8.39 -2.36 4.00
C ILE A 40 -7.65 -2.96 2.81
N ASP A 41 -7.96 -4.20 2.42
CA ASP A 41 -7.31 -4.86 1.30
C ASP A 41 -7.56 -4.11 -0.01
N LYS A 42 -8.77 -3.60 -0.25
CA LYS A 42 -9.07 -2.72 -1.39
C LYS A 42 -8.24 -1.43 -1.39
N GLN A 43 -8.01 -0.83 -0.22
CA GLN A 43 -7.19 0.38 -0.11
C GLN A 43 -5.70 0.08 -0.32
N ILE A 44 -5.23 -1.09 0.12
CA ILE A 44 -3.88 -1.57 -0.17
C ILE A 44 -3.70 -1.81 -1.66
N GLU A 45 -4.65 -2.48 -2.33
CA GLU A 45 -4.61 -2.69 -3.78
C GLU A 45 -4.61 -1.38 -4.56
N LYS A 46 -5.38 -0.38 -4.11
CA LYS A 46 -5.37 0.97 -4.69
C LYS A 46 -4.06 1.72 -4.43
N GLY A 47 -3.25 1.26 -3.49
CA GLY A 47 -2.03 1.93 -3.05
C GLY A 47 -2.26 3.10 -2.08
N THR A 48 -3.50 3.39 -1.69
CA THR A 48 -3.80 4.43 -0.70
C THR A 48 -3.32 4.02 0.70
N LEU A 49 -3.20 2.72 0.97
CA LEU A 49 -2.71 2.19 2.23
C LEU A 49 -1.51 1.24 2.07
N VAL A 50 -0.61 1.28 3.04
CA VAL A 50 0.57 0.41 3.10
C VAL A 50 0.21 -0.93 3.77
N PRO A 51 0.64 -2.10 3.25
CA PRO A 51 0.40 -3.40 3.87
C PRO A 51 0.89 -3.49 5.32
N ALA A 52 2.00 -2.82 5.64
CA ALA A 52 2.51 -2.71 7.01
C ALA A 52 1.51 -2.07 7.98
N ASN A 53 0.65 -1.18 7.48
CA ASN A 53 -0.37 -0.49 8.27
C ASN A 53 -1.69 -1.28 8.34
N LYS A 54 -1.82 -2.42 7.65
CA LYS A 54 -3.05 -3.24 7.64
C LYS A 54 -3.54 -3.57 9.05
N ASN A 55 -2.64 -4.12 9.87
CA ASN A 55 -3.00 -4.55 11.23
C ASN A 55 -3.38 -3.36 12.12
N ILE A 56 -2.68 -2.23 11.98
CA ILE A 56 -2.95 -1.02 12.76
C ILE A 56 -4.33 -0.46 12.40
N VAL A 57 -4.63 -0.34 11.11
CA VAL A 57 -5.90 0.21 10.61
C VAL A 57 -7.07 -0.72 10.95
N LEU A 58 -6.84 -2.03 10.90
CA LEU A 58 -7.83 -3.02 11.34
C LEU A 58 -8.13 -2.86 12.83
N SER A 59 -7.09 -2.76 13.67
CA SER A 59 -7.26 -2.54 15.11
C SER A 59 -8.01 -1.25 15.41
N VAL A 60 -7.68 -0.14 14.73
CA VAL A 60 -8.38 1.14 14.88
C VAL A 60 -9.85 1.01 14.48
N LEU A 61 -10.16 0.41 13.32
CA LEU A 61 -11.55 0.21 12.88
C LEU A 61 -12.36 -0.65 13.86
N GLN A 62 -11.76 -1.70 14.40
CA GLN A 62 -12.39 -2.54 15.41
C GLN A 62 -12.62 -1.81 16.73
N GLU A 63 -11.66 -0.99 17.16
CA GLU A 63 -11.75 -0.23 18.39
C GLU A 63 -12.83 0.85 18.27
N LEU A 64 -12.86 1.58 17.14
CA LEU A 64 -13.90 2.55 16.79
C LEU A 64 -15.31 1.93 16.72
N ASP A 65 -15.44 0.72 16.19
CA ASP A 65 -16.73 0.00 16.14
C ASP A 65 -17.19 -0.49 17.53
N ASN A 66 -16.24 -0.80 18.41
CA ASN A 66 -16.51 -1.30 19.76
C ASN A 66 -16.78 -0.16 20.77
N VAL A 67 -16.53 1.11 20.40
CA VAL A 67 -16.87 2.24 21.27
C VAL A 67 -18.38 2.36 21.41
N LYS A 68 -18.91 1.80 22.50
CA LYS A 68 -20.29 2.04 22.94
C LYS A 68 -20.46 3.52 23.29
N LYS A 69 -21.08 4.26 22.36
CA LYS A 69 -21.73 5.57 22.56
C LYS A 69 -20.81 6.79 22.72
N PHE A 70 -20.81 7.62 21.68
CA PHE A 70 -21.11 9.05 21.80
C PHE A 70 -21.94 9.44 20.57
N GLY A 71 -23.26 9.55 20.73
CA GLY A 71 -24.19 9.94 19.66
C GLY A 71 -24.91 8.76 18.98
N GLU A 72 -26.20 8.94 18.73
CA GLU A 72 -27.12 7.96 18.14
C GLU A 72 -26.82 7.67 16.66
N ASP A 73 -25.91 8.46 16.05
CA ASP A 73 -25.47 8.36 14.66
C ASP A 73 -23.93 8.30 14.60
N SER A 74 -23.31 7.23 15.13
CA SER A 74 -21.85 7.10 15.09
C SER A 74 -21.36 6.92 13.65
N THR A 75 -21.08 8.03 12.97
CA THR A 75 -20.44 8.09 11.65
C THR A 75 -18.93 7.92 11.72
N VAL A 76 -18.33 7.81 12.92
CA VAL A 76 -16.88 7.82 13.12
C VAL A 76 -16.16 6.76 12.29
N VAL A 77 -16.74 5.56 12.18
CA VAL A 77 -16.19 4.48 11.34
C VAL A 77 -16.29 4.85 9.85
N LEU A 78 -17.37 5.49 9.43
CA LEU A 78 -17.54 5.98 8.05
C LEU A 78 -16.59 7.15 7.76
N ASP A 79 -16.47 8.11 8.66
CA ASP A 79 -15.58 9.27 8.54
C ASP A 79 -14.12 8.82 8.47
N PHE A 80 -13.73 7.81 9.25
CA PHE A 80 -12.38 7.24 9.18
C PHE A 80 -12.14 6.46 7.87
N LYS A 81 -13.15 5.73 7.37
CA LYS A 81 -13.08 5.10 6.04
C LYS A 81 -12.93 6.16 4.94
N SER A 82 -13.72 7.23 4.97
CA SER A 82 -13.61 8.35 4.04
C SER A 82 -12.27 9.08 4.15
N PHE A 83 -11.71 9.21 5.35
CA PHE A 83 -10.36 9.72 5.55
C PHE A 83 -9.33 8.86 4.82
N ILE A 84 -9.37 7.53 4.96
CA ILE A 84 -8.46 6.62 4.25
C ILE A 84 -8.65 6.72 2.74
N GLU A 85 -9.88 6.85 2.26
CA GLU A 85 -10.17 7.03 0.82
C GLU A 85 -9.68 8.37 0.27
N SER A 86 -9.63 9.41 1.11
CA SER A 86 -9.10 10.73 0.74
C SER A 86 -7.57 10.79 0.70
N LEU A 87 -6.89 9.78 1.26
CA LEU A 87 -5.43 9.75 1.26
C LEU A 87 -4.91 9.66 -0.19
N PRO A 88 -3.87 10.43 -0.53
CA PRO A 88 -3.20 10.26 -1.81
C PRO A 88 -2.60 8.86 -1.88
N ASN A 89 -2.51 8.32 -3.09
CA ASN A 89 -1.88 7.03 -3.33
C ASN A 89 -0.41 7.07 -2.83
N GLN A 90 -0.15 6.38 -1.72
CA GLN A 90 1.16 6.36 -1.06
C GLN A 90 2.07 5.29 -1.64
N ILE A 91 1.49 4.18 -2.11
CA ILE A 91 2.21 3.07 -2.73
C ILE A 91 1.77 2.91 -4.16
N LYS A 92 2.63 3.32 -5.07
CA LYS A 92 2.46 3.00 -6.47
C LYS A 92 2.96 1.56 -6.69
N TYR A 93 2.04 0.60 -6.78
CA TYR A 93 2.33 -0.76 -7.23
C TYR A 93 2.52 -0.76 -8.75
N GLY A 94 3.73 -0.40 -9.16
CA GLY A 94 4.23 -0.55 -10.51
C GLY A 94 5.74 -0.60 -10.38
N GLU A 95 6.40 -1.47 -11.15
CA GLU A 95 7.84 -1.39 -11.30
C GLU A 95 8.17 0.04 -11.73
N PHE A 96 8.70 0.83 -10.80
CA PHE A 96 9.36 2.05 -11.20
C PHE A 96 10.67 1.59 -11.84
N ALA A 97 10.69 1.58 -13.17
CA ALA A 97 11.85 2.13 -13.84
C ALA A 97 11.94 3.62 -13.43
N THR A 98 12.38 3.89 -12.20
CA THR A 98 12.77 5.23 -11.79
C THR A 98 13.89 5.63 -12.74
N LYS A 99 13.59 6.51 -13.70
CA LYS A 99 14.63 7.20 -14.48
C LYS A 99 15.56 8.05 -13.59
N GLU A 100 15.30 8.12 -12.29
CA GLU A 100 16.18 8.73 -11.28
C GLU A 100 17.52 8.00 -11.08
N LYS A 101 17.73 6.84 -11.73
CA LYS A 101 19.06 6.23 -11.87
C LYS A 101 19.77 6.55 -13.20
N GLN A 102 19.37 7.59 -13.93
CA GLN A 102 20.05 8.00 -15.18
C GLN A 102 20.83 9.31 -15.11
N THR A 103 21.13 9.85 -13.92
CA THR A 103 21.95 11.09 -13.81
C THR A 103 23.35 10.94 -13.23
N ASP A 104 23.82 9.72 -12.93
CA ASP A 104 25.21 9.51 -12.47
C ASP A 104 25.96 8.35 -13.15
N GLN A 105 25.52 7.90 -14.34
CA GLN A 105 26.29 6.93 -15.14
C GLN A 105 27.22 7.57 -16.18
N THR A 106 27.57 8.85 -16.03
CA THR A 106 28.48 9.50 -16.99
C THR A 106 29.95 9.20 -16.75
N ASN A 107 30.33 8.64 -15.58
CA ASN A 107 31.74 8.38 -15.24
C ASN A 107 32.15 6.90 -15.19
N GLU A 108 31.25 5.94 -14.96
CA GLU A 108 31.63 4.52 -14.84
C GLU A 108 32.07 3.86 -16.16
N ASP A 109 31.62 4.36 -17.32
CA ASP A 109 32.06 3.78 -18.60
C ASP A 109 33.48 4.18 -18.99
N VAL A 110 34.03 5.28 -18.46
CA VAL A 110 35.40 5.69 -18.80
C VAL A 110 36.43 4.80 -18.09
N GLU A 111 36.12 4.31 -16.89
CA GLU A 111 37.03 3.40 -16.16
C GLU A 111 37.17 2.03 -16.82
N LYS A 112 36.18 1.58 -17.60
CA LYS A 112 36.29 0.35 -18.41
C LYS A 112 37.25 0.46 -19.58
N PHE A 113 37.62 1.68 -19.98
CA PHE A 113 38.58 1.95 -21.05
C PHE A 113 39.91 2.49 -20.52
N ALA A 114 40.24 2.27 -19.24
CA ALA A 114 41.52 2.69 -18.65
C ALA A 114 42.77 2.06 -19.32
N ASN A 115 42.58 1.01 -20.14
CA ASN A 115 43.64 0.40 -20.96
C ASN A 115 43.65 0.88 -22.43
N ALA A 116 42.79 1.83 -22.80
CA ALA A 116 42.75 2.37 -24.16
C ALA A 116 43.77 3.52 -24.30
N ASP A 117 44.38 3.61 -25.48
CA ASP A 117 45.30 4.70 -25.83
C ASP A 117 44.60 6.07 -25.67
N GLU A 118 45.35 7.08 -25.23
CA GLU A 118 44.83 8.43 -24.90
C GLU A 118 44.02 9.04 -26.07
N GLU A 119 44.47 8.81 -27.30
CA GLU A 119 43.80 9.22 -28.54
C GLU A 119 42.40 8.60 -28.70
N SER A 120 42.23 7.34 -28.29
CA SER A 120 40.92 6.64 -28.36
C SER A 120 39.94 7.17 -27.31
N LEU A 121 40.43 7.59 -26.14
CA LEU A 121 39.60 8.19 -25.08
C LEU A 121 39.11 9.59 -25.48
N GLU A 122 39.94 10.37 -26.16
CA GLU A 122 39.55 11.67 -26.69
C GLU A 122 38.45 11.54 -27.75
N VAL A 123 38.63 10.64 -28.73
CA VAL A 123 37.60 10.37 -29.75
C VAL A 123 36.28 9.90 -29.14
N PHE A 124 36.32 9.07 -28.09
CA PHE A 124 35.11 8.65 -27.38
C PHE A 124 34.37 9.82 -26.71
N LYS A 125 35.11 10.71 -26.03
CA LYS A 125 34.54 11.91 -25.38
C LYS A 125 33.94 12.86 -26.41
N GLU A 126 34.65 13.12 -27.50
CA GLU A 126 34.17 13.99 -28.57
C GLU A 126 32.94 13.42 -29.28
N ALA A 127 32.93 12.12 -29.59
CA ALA A 127 31.79 11.46 -30.23
C ALA A 127 30.55 11.44 -29.32
N LYS A 128 30.76 11.22 -28.01
CA LYS A 128 29.69 11.27 -27.02
C LYS A 128 29.12 12.68 -26.90
N ALA A 129 29.97 13.71 -26.87
CA ALA A 129 29.55 15.09 -26.85
C ALA A 129 28.77 15.48 -28.13
N LEU A 130 29.24 15.05 -29.31
CA LEU A 130 28.60 15.33 -30.59
C LEU A 130 27.25 14.61 -30.74
N SER A 131 27.17 13.35 -30.30
CA SER A 131 25.93 12.56 -30.27
C SER A 131 24.85 13.22 -29.42
N VAL A 132 25.21 13.73 -28.24
CA VAL A 132 24.28 14.46 -27.37
C VAL A 132 23.88 15.81 -27.97
N LYS A 133 24.85 16.54 -28.54
CA LYS A 133 24.63 17.87 -29.11
C LYS A 133 23.74 17.85 -30.36
N GLU A 134 23.93 16.88 -31.24
CA GLU A 134 23.19 16.78 -32.51
C GLU A 134 22.02 15.79 -32.46
N ASN A 135 21.80 15.13 -31.32
CA ASN A 135 20.78 14.08 -31.14
C ASN A 135 20.90 12.94 -32.16
N ILE A 136 22.14 12.61 -32.57
CA ILE A 136 22.46 11.53 -33.52
C ILE A 136 23.01 10.32 -32.77
N SER A 137 22.96 9.14 -33.40
CA SER A 137 23.51 7.93 -32.77
C SER A 137 25.04 8.06 -32.57
N PHE A 138 25.58 7.41 -31.53
CA PHE A 138 27.03 7.45 -31.25
C PHE A 138 27.87 6.96 -32.44
N LYS A 139 27.36 5.99 -33.20
CA LYS A 139 27.99 5.50 -34.44
C LYS A 139 28.06 6.58 -35.52
N ASP A 140 26.99 7.36 -35.68
CA ASP A 140 26.94 8.46 -36.66
C ASP A 140 27.84 9.63 -36.23
N ALA A 141 27.89 9.93 -34.93
CA ALA A 141 28.81 10.91 -34.37
C ALA A 141 30.28 10.52 -34.58
N LEU A 142 30.64 9.26 -34.35
CA LEU A 142 31.98 8.73 -34.63
C LEU A 142 32.34 8.82 -36.13
N LEU A 143 31.41 8.47 -37.02
CA LEU A 143 31.58 8.57 -38.48
C LEU A 143 31.81 10.02 -38.94
N LYS A 144 31.27 11.00 -38.21
CA LYS A 144 31.43 12.42 -38.51
C LYS A 144 32.76 12.98 -38.00
N LEU A 145 33.34 12.39 -36.95
CA LEU A 145 34.67 12.75 -36.41
C LEU A 145 35.82 12.09 -37.18
N ASN A 146 35.61 10.90 -37.74
CA ASN A 146 36.61 10.13 -38.51
C ASN A 146 36.60 10.45 -40.03
N LYS A 147 36.28 11.70 -40.39
CA LYS A 147 36.10 12.14 -41.79
C LYS A 147 37.09 13.21 -42.21
#